data_AF-A0A7S0NCF6-F1
#
_entry.id   AF-A0A7S0NCF6-F1
#
_cell.length_a   1.000
_cell.length_b   1.000
_cell.length_c   1.000
_cell.angle_alpha   90.00
_cell.angle_beta   90.00
_cell.angle_gamma   90.00
#
_symmetry.space_group_name_H-M   'P 1'
#
loop_
_entity.id
_entity.type
_entity.pdbx_description
1 polymer ?
#
loop_
_entity_poly.entity_id
_entity_poly.type
_entity_poly.pdbx_seq_one_letter_code
_entity_poly.pdbx_strand_id
1 'polypeptide(L)'
;DTLVVAFRRDQKLVNAARAGRDIIMGAWVQACYEAQSEVALEPKWMMHASARLRAAFAARFDAFGDAYADAVGPEDVRRLIDEQPKSGLLGERDVWEEAHSEGELDAEDEARL
;
A
#
# COMPACT_ATOMS: atom_id res chain seq x y z
N ASP A 1 8.38 4.25 -17.06
CA ASP A 1 7.58 5.14 -16.18
C ASP A 1 8.48 5.95 -15.29
N THR A 2 8.18 7.22 -15.07
CA THR A 2 9.01 8.11 -14.24
C THR A 2 8.41 8.20 -12.84
N LEU A 3 9.16 7.76 -11.83
CA LEU A 3 8.81 7.94 -10.42
C LEU A 3 9.13 9.38 -9.98
N VAL A 4 8.20 10.02 -9.28
CA VAL A 4 8.43 11.34 -8.66
C VAL A 4 8.83 11.13 -7.21
N VAL A 5 10.04 11.53 -6.84
CA VAL A 5 10.52 11.46 -5.45
C VAL A 5 10.04 12.67 -4.67
N ALA A 6 9.48 12.42 -3.49
CA ALA A 6 8.96 13.44 -2.60
C ALA A 6 9.50 13.29 -1.17
N PHE A 7 9.95 14.41 -0.59
CA PHE A 7 10.38 14.48 0.81
C PHE A 7 9.39 15.21 1.71
N ARG A 8 8.48 15.99 1.12
CA ARG A 8 7.43 16.76 1.81
C ARG A 8 6.23 16.90 0.90
N ARG A 9 5.02 16.94 1.47
CA ARG A 9 3.78 17.18 0.72
C ARG A 9 3.65 18.66 0.36
N ASP A 10 3.47 18.96 -0.92
CA ASP A 10 3.20 20.31 -1.42
C ASP A 10 2.17 20.31 -2.56
N GLN A 11 1.78 21.50 -3.04
CA GLN A 11 0.79 21.63 -4.12
C GLN A 11 1.27 21.02 -5.44
N LYS A 12 2.58 20.98 -5.70
CA LYS A 12 3.13 20.39 -6.93
C LYS A 12 2.94 18.88 -6.93
N LEU A 13 3.13 18.22 -5.79
CA LEU A 13 2.87 16.79 -5.64
C LEU A 13 1.38 16.46 -5.74
N VAL A 14 0.51 17.29 -5.17
CA VAL A 14 -0.94 17.12 -5.36
C VAL A 14 -1.31 17.18 -6.84
N ASN A 15 -0.73 18.12 -7.59
CA ASN A 15 -0.95 18.23 -9.03
C ASN A 15 -0.37 17.04 -9.80
N ALA A 16 0.81 16.55 -9.41
CA ALA A 16 1.42 15.36 -10.02
C ALA A 16 0.57 14.09 -9.79
N ALA A 17 0.06 13.90 -8.57
CA ALA A 17 -0.85 12.81 -8.23
C ALA A 17 -2.15 12.87 -9.05
N ARG A 18 -2.76 14.06 -9.16
CA ARG A 18 -3.94 14.27 -10.01
C ARG A 18 -3.68 14.00 -11.48
N ALA A 19 -2.44 14.22 -11.94
CA ALA A 19 -2.00 13.86 -13.28
C ALA A 19 -1.64 12.36 -13.42
N GLY A 20 -1.89 11.54 -12.41
CA GLY A 20 -1.67 10.09 -12.43
C GLY A 20 -0.20 9.68 -12.32
N ARG A 21 0.67 10.53 -11.76
CA ARG A 21 2.09 10.20 -11.55
C ARG A 21 2.28 9.38 -10.28
N ASP A 22 3.12 8.36 -10.34
CA ASP A 22 3.58 7.63 -9.16
C ASP A 22 4.51 8.51 -8.31
N ILE A 23 4.19 8.67 -7.03
CA ILE A 23 4.94 9.49 -6.09
C ILE A 23 5.47 8.60 -4.98
N ILE A 24 6.80 8.58 -4.82
CA ILE A 24 7.52 7.76 -3.85
C ILE A 24 8.14 8.63 -2.76
N MET A 25 8.20 8.08 -1.54
CA MET A 25 8.85 8.71 -0.40
C MET A 25 10.36 8.70 -0.56
N GLY A 26 11.02 9.75 -0.06
CA GLY A 26 12.48 9.82 0.02
C GLY A 26 13.12 8.65 0.79
N ALA A 27 12.39 8.00 1.70
CA ALA A 27 12.84 6.82 2.44
C ALA A 27 13.23 5.64 1.52
N TRP A 28 12.58 5.48 0.37
CA TRP A 28 12.96 4.45 -0.60
C TRP A 28 14.30 4.75 -1.27
N VAL A 29 14.56 6.03 -1.58
CA VAL A 29 15.86 6.46 -2.12
C VAL A 29 16.96 6.22 -1.09
N GLN A 30 16.68 6.50 0.19
CA GLN A 30 17.60 6.19 1.28
C GLN A 30 17.86 4.68 1.38
N ALA A 31 16.82 3.84 1.31
CA ALA A 31 16.98 2.39 1.31
C ALA A 31 17.82 1.88 0.13
N CYS A 32 17.62 2.42 -1.08
CA CYS A 32 18.44 2.09 -2.24
C CYS A 32 19.90 2.51 -2.05
N TYR A 33 20.12 3.68 -1.45
CA TYR A 33 21.46 4.16 -1.13
C TYR A 33 22.13 3.25 -0.09
N GLU A 34 21.47 2.89 0.99
CA GLU A 34 22.02 2.00 2.03
C GLU A 34 22.32 0.60 1.50
N ALA A 35 21.44 0.06 0.66
CA ALA A 35 21.62 -1.25 0.01
C ALA A 35 22.61 -1.23 -1.16
N GLN A 36 23.10 -0.04 -1.57
CA GLN A 36 23.93 0.16 -2.77
C GLN A 36 23.34 -0.51 -4.02
N SER A 37 22.02 -0.62 -4.08
CA SER A 37 21.27 -1.34 -5.11
C SER A 37 19.82 -0.88 -5.14
N GLU A 38 19.11 -1.18 -6.23
CA GLU A 38 17.68 -0.88 -6.31
C GLU A 38 16.89 -1.84 -5.42
N VAL A 39 16.24 -1.28 -4.41
CA VAL A 39 15.33 -2.03 -3.54
C VAL A 39 13.98 -2.16 -4.24
N ALA A 40 13.36 -3.34 -4.13
CA ALA A 40 12.04 -3.59 -4.70
C ALA A 40 11.04 -2.53 -4.25
N LEU A 41 10.28 -1.99 -5.20
CA LEU A 41 9.24 -1.02 -4.89
C LEU A 41 8.03 -1.75 -4.28
N GLU A 42 7.54 -1.21 -3.18
CA GLU A 42 6.48 -1.77 -2.34
C GLU A 42 5.51 -0.66 -1.92
N PRO A 43 4.26 -0.98 -1.55
CA PRO A 43 3.26 0.01 -1.14
C PRO A 43 3.73 0.94 -0.02
N LYS A 44 4.49 0.41 0.95
CA LYS A 44 5.03 1.18 2.09
C LYS A 44 5.95 2.34 1.70
N TRP A 45 6.45 2.35 0.48
CA TRP A 45 7.31 3.42 -0.05
C TRP A 45 6.54 4.52 -0.77
N MET A 46 5.23 4.35 -0.98
CA MET A 46 4.43 5.21 -1.85
C MET A 46 3.75 6.32 -1.06
N MET A 47 3.80 7.55 -1.60
CA MET A 47 2.88 8.62 -1.21
C MET A 47 1.62 8.62 -2.08
N HIS A 48 1.77 8.21 -3.34
CA HIS A 48 0.66 8.05 -4.29
C HIS A 48 1.05 7.03 -5.35
N ALA A 49 0.14 6.12 -5.68
CA ALA A 49 0.30 5.18 -6.78
C ALA A 49 -0.78 5.41 -7.84
N SER A 50 -0.35 5.46 -9.10
CA SER A 50 -1.23 5.45 -10.27
C SER A 50 -2.13 4.21 -10.27
N ALA A 51 -3.23 4.24 -11.01
CA ALA A 51 -4.15 3.10 -11.10
C ALA A 51 -3.44 1.82 -11.59
N ARG A 52 -2.51 1.97 -12.55
CA ARG A 52 -1.69 0.86 -13.08
C ARG A 52 -0.83 0.23 -11.98
N LEU A 53 -0.11 1.05 -11.22
CA LEU A 53 0.78 0.54 -10.17
C LEU A 53 -0.01 -0.03 -8.99
N ARG A 54 -1.16 0.56 -8.64
CA ARG A 54 -2.08 0.00 -7.65
C ARG A 54 -2.59 -1.39 -8.04
N ALA A 55 -2.96 -1.60 -9.30
CA ALA A 55 -3.35 -2.92 -9.78
C ALA A 55 -2.21 -3.95 -9.67
N ALA A 56 -0.97 -3.53 -9.97
CA ALA A 56 0.20 -4.38 -9.81
C ALA A 56 0.49 -4.72 -8.33
N PHE A 57 0.28 -3.77 -7.42
CA PHE A 57 0.42 -4.01 -5.99
C PHE A 57 -0.68 -4.91 -5.43
N ALA A 58 -1.94 -4.70 -5.80
CA ALA A 58 -3.06 -5.51 -5.34
C ALA A 58 -2.94 -7.01 -5.70
N ALA A 59 -2.14 -7.34 -6.73
CA ALA A 59 -1.84 -8.72 -7.09
C ALA A 59 -0.87 -9.42 -6.13
N ARG A 60 -0.15 -8.67 -5.29
CA ARG A 60 0.95 -9.16 -4.44
C ARG A 60 0.81 -8.80 -2.97
N PHE A 61 0.15 -7.68 -2.70
CA PHE A 61 0.00 -7.11 -1.38
C PHE A 61 -1.47 -6.93 -1.05
N ASP A 62 -1.80 -7.06 0.22
CA ASP A 62 -3.10 -6.70 0.76
C ASP A 62 -3.31 -5.18 0.77
N ALA A 63 -4.47 -4.75 1.26
CA ALA A 63 -4.77 -3.33 1.36
C ALA A 63 -3.78 -2.56 2.25
N PHE A 64 -3.22 -3.21 3.28
CA PHE A 64 -2.30 -2.60 4.25
C PHE A 64 -0.84 -2.65 3.80
N GLY A 65 -0.55 -3.27 2.66
CA GLY A 65 0.79 -3.38 2.10
C GLY A 65 1.57 -4.61 2.58
N ASP A 66 0.90 -5.58 3.20
CA ASP A 66 1.48 -6.88 3.55
C ASP A 66 1.46 -7.84 2.37
N ALA A 67 2.52 -8.60 2.17
CA ALA A 67 2.65 -9.47 1.00
C ALA A 67 1.94 -10.82 1.24
N TYR A 68 1.05 -11.22 0.32
CA TYR A 68 0.30 -12.48 0.46
C TYR A 68 1.18 -13.75 0.50
N ALA A 69 2.37 -13.68 -0.10
CA ALA A 69 3.24 -14.83 -0.29
C ALA A 69 4.35 -14.95 0.75
N ASP A 70 4.57 -13.91 1.58
CA ASP A 70 5.69 -13.86 2.51
C ASP A 70 5.22 -14.20 3.93
N ALA A 71 6.07 -14.88 4.69
CA ALA A 71 5.78 -15.19 6.09
C ALA A 71 5.93 -13.92 6.95
N VAL A 72 4.87 -13.57 7.68
CA VAL A 72 4.83 -12.36 8.51
C VAL A 72 5.52 -12.61 9.86
N GLY A 73 6.53 -11.80 10.17
CA GLY A 73 7.20 -11.81 11.48
C GLY A 73 6.48 -10.95 12.53
N PRO A 74 6.75 -11.13 13.84
CA PRO A 74 6.15 -10.32 14.89
C PRO A 74 6.39 -8.80 14.74
N GLU A 75 7.52 -8.41 14.15
CA GLU A 75 7.83 -7.00 13.88
C GLU A 75 7.00 -6.42 12.73
N ASP A 76 6.71 -7.22 11.70
CA ASP A 76 5.84 -6.81 10.58
C ASP A 76 4.40 -6.62 11.04
N VAL A 77 3.89 -7.52 11.89
CA VAL A 77 2.56 -7.36 12.51
C VAL A 77 2.50 -6.05 13.30
N ARG A 78 3.53 -5.76 14.09
CA ARG A 78 3.57 -4.53 14.89
C ARG A 78 3.62 -3.28 14.02
N ARG A 79 4.42 -3.30 12.95
CA ARG A 79 4.45 -2.21 11.95
C ARG A 79 3.07 -1.99 11.34
N LEU A 80 2.39 -3.06 10.89
CA LEU A 80 1.06 -2.96 10.28
C LEU A 80 0.02 -2.36 11.24
N ILE A 81 0.09 -2.70 12.53
CA ILE A 81 -0.78 -2.14 13.56
C ILE A 81 -0.47 -0.66 13.82
N ASP A 82 0.82 -0.30 13.90
CA ASP A 82 1.23 1.07 14.21
C ASP A 82 1.02 2.03 13.01
N GLU A 83 1.16 1.51 11.78
CA GLU A 83 0.98 2.24 10.52
C GLU A 83 -0.45 2.18 9.98
N GLN A 84 -1.33 1.37 10.60
CA GLN A 84 -2.74 1.38 10.26
C GLN A 84 -3.27 2.82 10.41
N PRO A 85 -3.81 3.41 9.33
CA PRO A 85 -4.47 4.69 9.47
C PRO A 85 -5.60 4.49 10.48
N LYS A 86 -5.58 5.25 11.60
CA LYS A 86 -6.61 5.19 12.66
C LYS A 86 -8.04 5.43 12.14
N SER A 87 -8.17 5.80 10.87
CA SER A 87 -9.40 6.05 10.14
C SER A 87 -9.66 5.08 8.98
N GLY A 88 -8.96 3.95 8.84
CA GLY A 88 -9.30 2.95 7.82
C GLY A 88 -9.05 3.36 6.35
N LEU A 89 -8.31 4.46 6.14
CA LEU A 89 -8.19 5.13 4.85
C LEU A 89 -6.79 4.91 4.22
N LEU A 90 -6.70 4.11 3.15
CA LEU A 90 -5.62 4.22 2.16
C LEU A 90 -6.07 5.14 1.02
N GLY A 91 -5.92 6.46 1.23
CA GLY A 91 -6.44 7.50 0.33
C GLY A 91 -7.76 8.12 0.82
N GLU A 92 -8.62 8.60 -0.10
CA GLU A 92 -9.97 9.13 0.22
C GLU A 92 -11.06 8.04 0.25
N ARG A 93 -10.70 6.74 0.28
CA ARG A 93 -11.67 5.64 0.28
C ARG A 93 -11.51 4.76 1.51
N ASP A 94 -12.62 4.62 2.24
CA ASP A 94 -12.73 3.80 3.44
C ASP A 94 -12.68 2.32 3.03
N VAL A 95 -11.59 1.66 3.40
CA VAL A 95 -11.32 0.27 3.00
C VAL A 95 -12.16 -0.70 3.83
N TRP A 96 -12.69 -0.26 4.99
CA TRP A 96 -13.49 -1.10 5.88
C TRP A 96 -14.92 -1.36 5.38
N GLU A 97 -15.52 -0.45 4.61
CA GLU A 97 -16.87 -0.63 4.07
C GLU A 97 -16.91 -1.64 2.89
N GLU A 98 -15.86 -1.73 2.07
CA GLU A 98 -15.82 -2.68 0.94
C GLU A 98 -15.36 -4.08 1.37
N ALA A 99 -14.38 -4.19 2.29
CA ALA A 99 -13.84 -5.50 2.70
C ALA A 99 -14.80 -6.34 3.55
N HIS A 100 -15.83 -5.72 4.15
CA HIS A 100 -16.83 -6.40 4.99
C HIS A 100 -18.27 -6.31 4.45
N SER A 101 -18.49 -5.78 3.24
CA SER A 101 -19.82 -5.78 2.61
C SER A 101 -20.07 -6.98 1.69
N GLU A 102 -19.03 -7.75 1.33
CA GLU A 102 -19.18 -8.97 0.53
C GLU A 102 -18.56 -10.17 1.25
N GLY A 103 -19.30 -10.75 2.19
CA GLY A 103 -18.86 -11.97 2.87
C GLY A 103 -19.67 -12.38 4.08
N GLU A 104 -21.00 -12.31 4.03
CA GLU A 104 -21.76 -13.31 4.80
C GLU A 104 -21.49 -14.65 4.10
N LEU A 105 -20.70 -15.52 4.73
CA LEU A 105 -20.67 -16.93 4.36
C LEU A 105 -22.10 -17.42 4.50
N ASP A 106 -22.69 -17.92 3.42
CA ASP A 106 -23.98 -18.56 3.53
C ASP A 106 -23.84 -19.83 4.39
N ALA A 107 -24.94 -20.25 5.01
CA ALA A 107 -24.95 -21.39 5.92
C ALA A 107 -24.56 -22.72 5.23
N GLU A 108 -24.43 -22.74 3.89
CA GLU A 108 -23.99 -23.92 3.15
C GLU A 108 -22.47 -24.09 3.19
N ASP A 109 -21.70 -22.99 3.24
CA ASP A 109 -20.24 -23.03 3.35
C ASP A 109 -19.75 -23.36 4.77
N GLU A 110 -20.48 -22.97 5.82
CA GLU A 110 -20.16 -23.38 7.20
C GLU A 110 -20.32 -24.89 7.43
N ALA A 111 -21.25 -25.55 6.73
CA ALA A 111 -21.53 -26.97 6.91
C ALA A 111 -20.50 -27.91 6.25
N ARG A 112 -19.51 -27.35 5.52
CA ARG A 112 -18.48 -28.10 4.80
C ARG A 112 -17.09 -28.07 5.45
N LEU A 113 -16.92 -27.37 6.56
CA LEU A 113 -15.72 -27.37 7.40
C LEU A 113 -15.86 -28.38 8.56
#